data_AF-A0A1E3XAB3-F1
#
_entry.id   AF-A0A1E3XAB3-F1
#
_cell.length_a   1.000
_cell.length_b   1.000
_cell.length_c   1.000
_cell.angle_alpha   90.00
_cell.angle_beta   90.00
_cell.angle_gamma   90.00
#
_symmetry.space_group_name_H-M   'P 1'
#
loop_
_entity.id
_entity.type
_entity.pdbx_description
1 polymer ?
#
loop_
_entity_poly.entity_id
_entity_poly.type
_entity_poly.pdbx_seq_one_letter_code
_entity_poly.pdbx_strand_id
1 'polypeptide(L)'
;MAIGAHVIKCGLSPIIIDLMKRGIITAVAMNGSGAIHDYEISLIGKTSEDVSHSLKDGSFGMARETAEAIQAAASVFAYGLGRAVGDKIIKDKNKYKQHSILATGIKLNIPTTVHAAIGTDVIYMHPEISGGEMGESSHFDFKLLCSVVAELEGGVWFNVGSAVIMPEVFLKALTVARNLGRKVKNFTTVNMDMIQHYRPLTNVVTRPTTHGYSVTGHHEIMLPLLRLGILSKLTSKRS
;
A
#
# COMPACT_ATOMS: atom_id res chain seq x y z
N MET A 1 -0.58 -7.39 2.64
CA MET A 1 0.33 -7.12 1.50
C MET A 1 0.71 -5.65 1.52
N ALA A 2 1.99 -5.34 1.51
CA ALA A 2 2.51 -3.98 1.42
C ALA A 2 2.98 -3.68 0.00
N ILE A 3 2.60 -2.51 -0.54
CA ILE A 3 2.91 -2.11 -1.92
C ILE A 3 3.50 -0.70 -1.98
N GLY A 4 4.39 -0.48 -2.94
CA GLY A 4 4.77 0.85 -3.39
C GLY A 4 3.94 1.33 -4.59
N ALA A 5 4.03 2.62 -4.88
CA ALA A 5 3.24 3.30 -5.90
C ALA A 5 3.43 2.77 -7.33
N HIS A 6 4.60 2.20 -7.65
CA HIS A 6 4.88 1.69 -9.00
C HIS A 6 3.97 0.52 -9.36
N VAL A 7 3.56 -0.29 -8.38
CA VAL A 7 2.61 -1.40 -8.59
C VAL A 7 1.28 -0.89 -9.17
N ILE A 8 0.80 0.24 -8.66
CA ILE A 8 -0.44 0.88 -9.15
C ILE A 8 -0.21 1.55 -10.50
N LYS A 9 0.93 2.24 -10.67
CA LYS A 9 1.33 2.87 -11.93
C LYS A 9 1.41 1.87 -13.10
N CYS A 10 1.86 0.65 -12.83
CA CYS A 10 1.88 -0.45 -13.80
C CYS A 10 0.48 -1.05 -14.09
N GLY A 11 -0.60 -0.50 -13.52
CA GLY A 11 -1.96 -0.98 -13.74
C GLY A 11 -2.29 -2.31 -13.04
N LEU A 12 -1.55 -2.68 -11.98
CA LEU A 12 -1.67 -3.99 -11.33
C LEU A 12 -2.70 -4.02 -10.19
N SER A 13 -3.37 -2.91 -9.88
CA SER A 13 -4.45 -2.85 -8.88
C SER A 13 -5.53 -3.92 -9.08
N PRO A 14 -6.01 -4.25 -10.30
CA PRO A 14 -7.01 -5.31 -10.51
C PRO A 14 -6.57 -6.69 -10.01
N ILE A 15 -5.27 -7.00 -10.03
CA ILE A 15 -4.71 -8.27 -9.55
C ILE A 15 -4.83 -8.34 -8.03
N ILE A 16 -4.46 -7.26 -7.35
CA ILE A 16 -4.57 -7.13 -5.89
C ILE A 16 -6.04 -7.20 -5.47
N ILE A 17 -6.91 -6.48 -6.18
CA ILE A 17 -8.36 -6.47 -5.94
C ILE A 17 -8.97 -7.88 -6.11
N ASP A 18 -8.58 -8.64 -7.14
CA ASP A 18 -9.05 -10.03 -7.29
C ASP A 18 -8.59 -10.92 -6.13
N LEU A 19 -7.35 -10.79 -5.67
CA LEU A 19 -6.85 -11.53 -4.51
C LEU A 19 -7.53 -11.11 -3.20
N MET A 20 -7.90 -9.83 -3.04
CA MET A 20 -8.73 -9.34 -1.92
C MET A 20 -10.13 -9.95 -1.96
N LYS A 21 -10.80 -9.92 -3.12
CA LYS A 21 -12.15 -10.50 -3.31
C LYS A 21 -12.20 -12.00 -3.03
N ARG A 22 -11.08 -12.69 -3.21
CA ARG A 22 -10.94 -14.13 -2.92
C ARG A 22 -10.57 -14.43 -1.47
N GLY A 23 -10.41 -13.40 -0.62
CA GLY A 23 -9.97 -13.57 0.77
C GLY A 23 -8.52 -14.01 0.94
N ILE A 24 -7.70 -13.92 -0.12
CA ILE A 24 -6.28 -14.30 -0.08
C ILE A 24 -5.45 -13.15 0.52
N ILE A 25 -5.76 -11.91 0.11
CA ILE A 25 -5.20 -10.71 0.73
C ILE A 25 -6.21 -10.20 1.77
N THR A 26 -5.83 -10.23 3.03
CA THR A 26 -6.67 -9.84 4.17
C THR A 26 -6.37 -8.46 4.72
N ALA A 27 -5.30 -7.80 4.25
CA ALA A 27 -4.97 -6.40 4.53
C ALA A 27 -4.03 -5.86 3.46
N VAL A 28 -4.12 -4.56 3.17
CA VAL A 28 -3.19 -3.85 2.27
C VAL A 28 -2.57 -2.66 2.99
N ALA A 29 -1.28 -2.43 2.79
CA ALA A 29 -0.58 -1.26 3.30
C ALA A 29 0.21 -0.60 2.15
N MET A 30 0.28 0.71 2.07
CA MET A 30 1.00 1.41 1.00
C MET A 30 1.66 2.70 1.49
N ASN A 31 2.64 3.20 0.73
CA ASN A 31 3.17 4.55 0.94
C ASN A 31 2.20 5.61 0.39
N GLY A 32 2.39 6.87 0.76
CA GLY A 32 1.51 7.98 0.32
C GLY A 32 1.41 8.12 -1.20
N SER A 33 2.51 7.99 -1.94
CA SER A 33 2.49 7.95 -3.41
C SER A 33 1.58 6.83 -3.97
N GLY A 34 1.49 5.68 -3.29
CA GLY A 34 0.53 4.64 -3.67
C GLY A 34 -0.92 5.10 -3.53
N ALA A 35 -1.26 5.79 -2.44
CA ALA A 35 -2.60 6.33 -2.24
C ALA A 35 -2.95 7.43 -3.26
N ILE A 36 -1.97 8.27 -3.62
CA ILE A 36 -2.10 9.29 -4.67
C ILE A 36 -2.46 8.63 -6.00
N HIS A 37 -1.66 7.65 -6.46
CA HIS A 37 -1.96 6.94 -7.71
C HIS A 37 -3.29 6.19 -7.65
N ASP A 38 -3.65 5.58 -6.51
CA ASP A 38 -4.93 4.90 -6.33
C ASP A 38 -6.12 5.87 -6.50
N TYR A 39 -6.00 7.08 -5.93
CA TYR A 39 -6.98 8.15 -6.08
C TYR A 39 -7.09 8.61 -7.54
N GLU A 40 -5.97 8.93 -8.20
CA GLU A 40 -5.95 9.38 -9.59
C GLU A 40 -6.55 8.35 -10.54
N ILE A 41 -6.16 7.07 -10.41
CA ILE A 41 -6.74 5.97 -11.18
C ILE A 41 -8.24 5.90 -10.95
N SER A 42 -8.72 6.08 -9.71
CA SER A 42 -10.14 6.07 -9.43
C SER A 42 -10.89 7.24 -10.11
N LEU A 43 -10.26 8.41 -10.22
CA LEU A 43 -10.87 9.62 -10.74
C LEU A 43 -10.87 9.63 -12.28
N ILE A 44 -9.70 9.46 -12.90
CA ILE A 44 -9.46 9.66 -14.34
C ILE A 44 -9.04 8.40 -15.10
N GLY A 45 -8.81 7.27 -14.42
CA GLY A 45 -8.48 5.98 -15.05
C GLY A 45 -7.02 5.83 -15.46
N LYS A 46 -6.17 6.80 -15.11
CA LYS A 46 -4.72 6.80 -15.33
C LYS A 46 -4.04 7.56 -14.18
N THR A 47 -2.74 7.37 -14.00
CA THR A 47 -1.92 8.23 -13.12
C THR A 47 -1.57 9.52 -13.84
N SER A 48 -1.44 10.64 -13.12
CA SER A 48 -1.24 11.98 -13.72
C SER A 48 0.20 12.27 -14.17
N GLU A 49 1.17 11.42 -13.80
CA GLU A 49 2.59 11.79 -13.84
C GLU A 49 3.31 11.43 -15.15
N ASP A 50 3.70 12.46 -15.94
CA ASP A 50 4.90 12.43 -16.80
C ASP A 50 6.03 13.22 -16.13
N VAL A 51 6.80 12.50 -15.30
CA VAL A 51 7.89 13.04 -14.48
C VAL A 51 8.93 13.80 -15.33
N SER A 52 9.21 13.32 -16.55
CA SER A 52 10.33 13.81 -17.35
C SER A 52 10.07 15.19 -17.97
N HIS A 53 8.81 15.46 -18.32
CA HIS A 53 8.39 16.72 -18.93
C HIS A 53 8.09 17.77 -17.85
N SER A 54 7.36 17.39 -16.79
CA SER A 54 6.86 18.30 -15.75
C SER A 54 7.91 18.75 -14.73
N LEU A 55 9.06 18.07 -14.63
CA LEU A 55 10.16 18.55 -13.78
C LEU A 55 10.86 19.79 -14.35
N LYS A 56 10.83 19.99 -15.67
CA LYS A 56 11.53 21.11 -16.33
C LYS A 56 10.82 22.45 -16.12
N ASP A 57 9.49 22.42 -15.95
CA ASP A 57 8.66 23.62 -15.80
C ASP A 57 8.09 23.81 -14.38
N GLY A 58 8.37 22.87 -13.46
CA GLY A 58 7.92 22.94 -12.07
C GLY A 58 6.44 22.58 -11.86
N SER A 59 5.74 22.09 -12.89
CA SER A 59 4.35 21.65 -12.79
C SER A 59 4.20 20.25 -12.16
N PHE A 60 5.30 19.51 -11.98
CA PHE A 60 5.27 18.17 -11.40
C PHE A 60 4.66 18.19 -10.00
N GLY A 61 3.59 17.40 -9.79
CA GLY A 61 2.93 17.29 -8.50
C GLY A 61 1.90 18.36 -8.15
N MET A 62 1.62 19.30 -9.05
CA MET A 62 0.76 20.45 -8.77
C MET A 62 -0.73 20.18 -9.11
N ALA A 63 -1.15 18.91 -9.15
CA ALA A 63 -2.54 18.53 -9.39
C ALA A 63 -3.40 18.90 -8.16
N ARG A 64 -4.08 20.05 -8.26
CA ARG A 64 -4.89 20.63 -7.20
C ARG A 64 -5.97 19.67 -6.71
N GLU A 65 -6.69 19.03 -7.62
CA GLU A 65 -7.82 18.15 -7.31
C GLU A 65 -7.39 16.94 -6.44
N THR A 66 -6.24 16.34 -6.75
CA THR A 66 -5.70 15.20 -5.99
C THR A 66 -5.25 15.65 -4.59
N ALA A 67 -4.53 16.77 -4.51
CA ALA A 67 -4.06 17.31 -3.23
C ALA A 67 -5.24 17.69 -2.31
N GLU A 68 -6.22 18.43 -2.82
CA GLU A 68 -7.44 18.81 -2.10
C GLU A 68 -8.22 17.61 -1.59
N ALA A 69 -8.40 16.58 -2.43
CA ALA A 69 -9.17 15.41 -2.05
C ALA A 69 -8.50 14.59 -0.96
N ILE A 70 -7.17 14.40 -1.05
CA ILE A 70 -6.40 13.69 -0.02
C ILE A 70 -6.33 14.49 1.26
N GLN A 71 -6.14 15.81 1.17
CA GLN A 71 -6.19 16.69 2.34
C GLN A 71 -7.55 16.60 3.05
N ALA A 72 -8.66 16.73 2.30
CA ALA A 72 -10.00 16.61 2.86
C ALA A 72 -10.27 15.23 3.49
N ALA A 73 -9.65 14.17 2.97
CA ALA A 73 -9.68 12.85 3.59
C ALA A 73 -8.86 12.80 4.89
N ALA A 74 -7.65 13.36 4.90
CA ALA A 74 -6.77 13.39 6.05
C ALA A 74 -7.35 14.16 7.25
N SER A 75 -8.19 15.17 7.00
CA SER A 75 -8.89 15.93 8.05
C SER A 75 -9.98 15.13 8.80
N VAL A 76 -10.26 13.89 8.40
CA VAL A 76 -11.24 13.02 9.08
C VAL A 76 -10.59 12.26 10.24
N PHE A 77 -10.56 12.86 11.43
CA PHE A 77 -9.88 12.34 12.62
C PHE A 77 -10.34 10.95 13.13
N ALA A 78 -11.51 10.48 12.69
CA ALA A 78 -12.05 9.18 13.11
C ALA A 78 -11.40 7.98 12.39
N TYR A 79 -10.67 8.22 11.30
CA TYR A 79 -10.13 7.17 10.44
C TYR A 79 -8.64 7.37 10.15
N GLY A 80 -7.97 6.26 9.85
CA GLY A 80 -6.66 6.32 9.21
C GLY A 80 -6.79 6.72 7.74
N LEU A 81 -5.71 7.26 7.19
CA LEU A 81 -5.66 7.86 5.87
C LEU A 81 -6.15 6.92 4.76
N GLY A 82 -5.77 5.64 4.80
CA GLY A 82 -6.19 4.65 3.81
C GLY A 82 -7.71 4.46 3.76
N ARG A 83 -8.36 4.40 4.93
CA ARG A 83 -9.81 4.35 4.99
C ARG A 83 -10.44 5.65 4.51
N ALA A 84 -9.93 6.79 5.00
CA ALA A 84 -10.50 8.09 4.68
C ALA A 84 -10.45 8.38 3.17
N VAL A 85 -9.35 8.04 2.49
CA VAL A 85 -9.22 8.19 1.03
C VAL A 85 -10.18 7.22 0.31
N GLY A 86 -10.29 5.97 0.76
CA GLY A 86 -11.25 5.02 0.20
C GLY A 86 -12.70 5.51 0.31
N ASP A 87 -13.08 6.07 1.46
CA ASP A 87 -14.41 6.66 1.70
C ASP A 87 -14.63 7.91 0.81
N LYS A 88 -13.60 8.76 0.65
CA LYS A 88 -13.64 9.92 -0.25
C LYS A 88 -13.91 9.50 -1.70
N ILE A 89 -13.18 8.51 -2.21
CA ILE A 89 -13.38 7.95 -3.57
C ILE A 89 -14.82 7.46 -3.78
N ILE A 90 -15.40 6.80 -2.78
CA ILE A 90 -16.77 6.29 -2.83
C ILE A 90 -17.78 7.44 -2.80
N LYS A 91 -17.61 8.40 -1.89
CA LYS A 91 -18.50 9.55 -1.67
C LYS A 91 -18.53 10.48 -2.88
N ASP A 92 -17.37 10.76 -3.47
CA ASP A 92 -17.23 11.59 -4.67
C ASP A 92 -17.76 10.89 -5.94
N LYS A 93 -18.09 9.59 -5.85
CA LYS A 93 -18.56 8.76 -6.95
C LYS A 93 -17.58 8.74 -8.13
N ASN A 94 -16.28 8.73 -7.83
CA ASN A 94 -15.21 8.65 -8.82
C ASN A 94 -15.49 7.60 -9.92
N LYS A 95 -15.29 7.98 -11.18
CA LYS A 95 -15.75 7.25 -12.37
C LYS A 95 -15.18 5.83 -12.46
N TYR A 96 -13.96 5.64 -11.99
CA TYR A 96 -13.18 4.41 -12.09
C TYR A 96 -12.90 3.78 -10.72
N LYS A 97 -13.71 4.10 -9.70
CA LYS A 97 -13.57 3.59 -8.32
C LYS A 97 -13.47 2.06 -8.17
N GLN A 98 -13.91 1.29 -9.16
CA GLN A 98 -13.72 -0.17 -9.20
C GLN A 98 -12.26 -0.61 -9.35
N HIS A 99 -11.36 0.29 -9.77
CA HIS A 99 -9.93 0.03 -9.92
C HIS A 99 -9.10 0.49 -8.71
N SER A 100 -9.73 1.15 -7.74
CA SER A 100 -9.08 1.58 -6.50
C SER A 100 -9.02 0.44 -5.47
N ILE A 101 -7.83 0.20 -4.95
CA ILE A 101 -7.56 -0.72 -3.85
C ILE A 101 -8.18 -0.19 -2.56
N LEU A 102 -8.05 1.13 -2.29
CA LEU A 102 -8.57 1.74 -1.07
C LEU A 102 -10.10 1.67 -1.01
N ALA A 103 -10.79 2.05 -2.09
CA ALA A 103 -12.25 1.93 -2.19
C ALA A 103 -12.72 0.47 -2.15
N THR A 104 -11.93 -0.48 -2.67
CA THR A 104 -12.22 -1.91 -2.55
C THR A 104 -12.07 -2.39 -1.10
N GLY A 105 -11.06 -1.90 -0.38
CA GLY A 105 -10.85 -2.18 1.04
C GLY A 105 -12.08 -1.85 1.87
N ILE A 106 -12.66 -0.67 1.66
CA ILE A 106 -13.91 -0.26 2.32
C ILE A 106 -15.06 -1.23 2.03
N LYS A 107 -15.30 -1.52 0.75
CA LYS A 107 -16.42 -2.38 0.32
C LYS A 107 -16.33 -3.80 0.86
N LEU A 108 -15.11 -4.33 1.02
CA LEU A 108 -14.86 -5.68 1.51
C LEU A 108 -14.59 -5.73 3.02
N ASN A 109 -14.60 -4.60 3.72
CA ASN A 109 -14.17 -4.48 5.11
C ASN A 109 -12.77 -5.08 5.35
N ILE A 110 -11.85 -4.84 4.41
CA ILE A 110 -10.45 -5.25 4.47
C ILE A 110 -9.62 -4.03 4.90
N PRO A 111 -8.80 -4.13 5.97
CA PRO A 111 -7.93 -3.03 6.40
C PRO A 111 -7.01 -2.55 5.28
N THR A 112 -7.03 -1.24 5.03
CA THR A 112 -6.13 -0.55 4.11
C THR A 112 -5.45 0.61 4.82
N THR A 113 -4.12 0.60 4.88
CA THR A 113 -3.32 1.65 5.54
C THR A 113 -2.42 2.39 4.56
N VAL A 114 -2.21 3.68 4.81
CA VAL A 114 -1.36 4.57 4.04
C VAL A 114 -0.34 5.22 4.98
N HIS A 115 0.93 5.09 4.64
CA HIS A 115 2.05 5.62 5.42
C HIS A 115 2.69 6.78 4.67
N ALA A 116 2.38 7.98 5.15
CA ALA A 116 2.85 9.24 4.61
C ALA A 116 4.38 9.36 4.67
N ALA A 117 4.98 9.82 3.58
CA ALA A 117 6.37 10.21 3.49
C ALA A 117 6.44 11.73 3.21
N ILE A 118 6.40 12.52 4.28
CA ILE A 118 6.39 13.99 4.22
C ILE A 118 7.63 14.50 3.49
N GLY A 119 7.42 15.36 2.50
CA GLY A 119 8.47 15.87 1.60
C GLY A 119 8.91 14.90 0.51
N THR A 120 8.36 13.68 0.48
CA THR A 120 8.58 12.68 -0.60
C THR A 120 7.33 12.53 -1.47
N ASP A 121 6.15 12.40 -0.86
CA ASP A 121 4.91 12.26 -1.63
C ASP A 121 4.54 13.59 -2.32
N VAL A 122 4.06 13.50 -3.54
CA VAL A 122 4.01 14.65 -4.46
C VAL A 122 3.11 15.80 -3.97
N ILE A 123 2.09 15.47 -3.19
CA ILE A 123 1.10 16.45 -2.69
C ILE A 123 1.69 17.45 -1.70
N TYR A 124 2.80 17.15 -1.02
CA TYR A 124 3.37 18.02 0.02
C TYR A 124 3.92 19.36 -0.50
N MET A 125 3.99 19.55 -1.82
CA MET A 125 4.30 20.83 -2.44
C MET A 125 3.08 21.77 -2.50
N HIS A 126 1.87 21.24 -2.33
CA HIS A 126 0.63 22.01 -2.42
C HIS A 126 0.34 22.76 -1.10
N PRO A 127 0.04 24.07 -1.13
CA PRO A 127 -0.06 24.91 0.07
C PRO A 127 -1.21 24.52 1.01
N GLU A 128 -2.20 23.78 0.51
CA GLU A 128 -3.34 23.34 1.30
C GLU A 128 -3.07 22.05 2.11
N ILE A 129 -1.92 21.37 1.89
CA ILE A 129 -1.61 20.17 2.67
C ILE A 129 -1.19 20.53 4.11
N SER A 130 -1.93 19.98 5.07
CA SER A 130 -1.60 20.05 6.50
C SER A 130 -0.70 18.88 6.90
N GLY A 131 0.57 19.17 7.18
CA GLY A 131 1.52 18.15 7.68
C GLY A 131 1.05 17.51 8.99
N GLY A 132 0.36 18.26 9.86
CA GLY A 132 -0.18 17.75 11.12
C GLY A 132 -1.28 16.72 10.91
N GLU A 133 -2.26 17.00 10.04
CA GLU A 133 -3.37 16.08 9.76
C GLU A 133 -2.92 14.85 8.97
N MET A 134 -2.02 15.05 8.00
CA MET A 134 -1.37 13.94 7.28
C MET A 134 -0.58 13.04 8.22
N GLY A 135 0.16 13.64 9.17
CA GLY A 135 0.91 12.91 10.19
C GLY A 135 0.00 12.10 11.12
N GLU A 136 -1.06 12.72 11.64
CA GLU A 136 -2.00 12.08 12.56
C GLU A 136 -2.76 10.92 11.88
N SER A 137 -3.30 11.15 10.69
CA SER A 137 -4.02 10.11 9.93
C SER A 137 -3.12 8.94 9.51
N SER A 138 -1.86 9.21 9.12
CA SER A 138 -0.84 8.18 8.87
C SER A 138 -0.43 7.44 10.15
N HIS A 139 -0.38 8.12 11.29
CA HIS A 139 -0.06 7.51 12.57
C HIS A 139 -1.21 6.61 13.07
N PHE A 140 -2.46 7.02 12.83
CA PHE A 140 -3.63 6.16 13.04
C PHE A 140 -3.49 4.86 12.23
N ASP A 141 -3.17 4.97 10.95
CA ASP A 141 -2.93 3.84 10.07
C ASP A 141 -1.78 2.95 10.54
N PHE A 142 -0.72 3.52 11.11
CA PHE A 142 0.34 2.75 11.76
C PHE A 142 -0.18 1.91 12.93
N LYS A 143 -1.01 2.48 13.81
CA LYS A 143 -1.62 1.73 14.93
C LYS A 143 -2.52 0.59 14.42
N LEU A 144 -3.30 0.83 13.36
CA LEU A 144 -4.10 -0.20 12.70
C LEU A 144 -3.22 -1.29 12.08
N LEU A 145 -2.11 -0.92 11.43
CA LEU A 145 -1.19 -1.91 10.88
C LEU A 145 -0.53 -2.76 11.98
N CYS A 146 -0.21 -2.18 13.14
CA CYS A 146 0.28 -2.94 14.30
C CYS A 146 -0.72 -4.03 14.72
N SER A 147 -2.03 -3.76 14.71
CA SER A 147 -3.04 -4.80 15.04
C SER A 147 -3.12 -5.89 13.96
N VAL A 148 -2.98 -5.53 12.68
CA VAL A 148 -2.90 -6.51 11.58
C VAL A 148 -1.66 -7.39 11.72
N VAL A 149 -0.48 -6.80 11.96
CA VAL A 149 0.78 -7.54 12.11
C VAL A 149 0.78 -8.40 13.36
N ALA A 150 0.04 -8.01 14.40
CA ALA A 150 -0.16 -8.83 15.60
C ALA A 150 -0.88 -10.17 15.34
N GLU A 151 -1.52 -10.34 14.18
CA GLU A 151 -2.20 -11.56 13.74
C GLU A 151 -1.43 -12.30 12.63
N LEU A 152 -0.18 -11.93 12.37
CA LEU A 152 0.62 -12.47 11.26
C LEU A 152 1.15 -13.90 11.50
N GLU A 153 0.99 -14.49 12.69
CA GLU A 153 1.45 -15.87 12.97
C GLU A 153 0.80 -16.87 12.00
N GLY A 154 1.63 -17.69 11.35
CA GLY A 154 1.23 -18.60 10.28
C GLY A 154 0.90 -17.92 8.95
N GLY A 155 0.95 -16.58 8.90
CA GLY A 155 0.61 -15.77 7.75
C GLY A 155 1.79 -15.41 6.84
N VAL A 156 1.53 -14.50 5.90
CA VAL A 156 2.52 -14.05 4.91
C VAL A 156 2.54 -12.52 4.81
N TRP A 157 3.72 -11.94 4.95
CA TRP A 157 3.98 -10.55 4.62
C TRP A 157 4.63 -10.45 3.23
N PHE A 158 3.91 -9.85 2.29
CA PHE A 158 4.45 -9.50 0.97
C PHE A 158 4.82 -8.02 0.94
N ASN A 159 6.08 -7.69 0.64
CA ASN A 159 6.55 -6.35 0.31
C ASN A 159 6.79 -6.27 -1.21
N VAL A 160 6.03 -5.42 -1.91
CA VAL A 160 6.10 -5.33 -3.38
C VAL A 160 6.39 -3.90 -3.81
N GLY A 161 7.56 -3.66 -4.40
CA GLY A 161 7.92 -2.36 -4.99
C GLY A 161 8.08 -1.21 -4.00
N SER A 162 8.37 -1.50 -2.72
CA SER A 162 8.72 -0.49 -1.73
C SER A 162 10.11 -0.73 -1.17
N ALA A 163 11.03 0.16 -1.51
CA ALA A 163 12.44 0.05 -1.15
C ALA A 163 12.76 0.52 0.27
N VAL A 164 11.94 1.39 0.88
CA VAL A 164 12.24 2.00 2.19
C VAL A 164 11.04 2.07 3.12
N ILE A 165 9.98 2.80 2.72
CA ILE A 165 8.85 3.12 3.61
C ILE A 165 8.20 1.86 4.18
N MET A 166 7.75 0.93 3.33
CA MET A 166 7.06 -0.27 3.83
C MET A 166 7.97 -1.25 4.59
N PRO A 167 9.23 -1.50 4.16
CA PRO A 167 10.19 -2.25 4.98
C PRO A 167 10.39 -1.68 6.38
N GLU A 168 10.54 -0.35 6.49
CA GLU A 168 10.75 0.31 7.78
C GLU A 168 9.48 0.24 8.64
N VAL A 169 8.32 0.57 8.07
CA VAL A 169 7.02 0.49 8.76
C VAL A 169 6.75 -0.93 9.27
N PHE A 170 6.98 -1.95 8.44
CA PHE A 170 6.80 -3.35 8.83
C PHE A 170 7.61 -3.72 10.06
N LEU A 171 8.90 -3.36 10.07
CA LEU A 171 9.78 -3.67 11.18
C LEU A 171 9.27 -3.06 12.49
N LYS A 172 8.77 -1.81 12.46
CA LYS A 172 8.24 -1.13 13.65
C LYS A 172 6.93 -1.75 14.10
N ALA A 173 6.03 -2.07 13.16
CA ALA A 173 4.77 -2.73 13.48
C ALA A 173 5.00 -4.11 14.12
N LEU A 174 5.96 -4.89 13.60
CA LEU A 174 6.34 -6.18 14.17
C LEU A 174 6.95 -6.03 15.57
N THR A 175 7.80 -5.01 15.78
CA THR A 175 8.35 -4.71 17.11
C THR A 175 7.25 -4.38 18.11
N VAL A 176 6.29 -3.53 17.74
CA VAL A 176 5.13 -3.19 18.61
C VAL A 176 4.31 -4.45 18.93
N ALA A 177 3.96 -5.25 17.91
CA ALA A 177 3.19 -6.48 18.10
C ALA A 177 3.88 -7.44 19.10
N ARG A 178 5.19 -7.67 18.94
CA ARG A 178 5.97 -8.52 19.84
C ARG A 178 6.12 -7.92 21.23
N ASN A 179 6.32 -6.61 21.33
CA ASN A 179 6.44 -5.90 22.62
C ASN A 179 5.15 -5.97 23.44
N LEU A 180 3.99 -5.99 22.77
CA LEU A 180 2.68 -6.21 23.39
C LEU A 180 2.37 -7.71 23.67
N GLY A 181 3.37 -8.58 23.59
CA GLY A 181 3.24 -10.00 23.94
C GLY A 181 2.57 -10.88 22.88
N ARG A 182 2.30 -10.35 21.67
CA ARG A 182 1.69 -11.15 20.59
C ARG A 182 2.71 -12.12 20.03
N LYS A 183 2.32 -13.39 19.89
CA LYS A 183 3.17 -14.45 19.34
C LYS A 183 3.25 -14.31 17.83
N VAL A 184 4.19 -13.52 17.34
CA VAL A 184 4.49 -13.35 15.90
C VAL A 184 5.93 -13.78 15.62
N LYS A 185 6.12 -15.09 15.42
CA LYS A 185 7.42 -15.75 15.26
C LYS A 185 7.50 -16.55 13.96
N ASN A 186 6.45 -17.29 13.61
CA ASN A 186 6.46 -18.19 12.46
C ASN A 186 5.58 -17.62 11.37
N PHE A 187 6.18 -16.93 10.41
CA PHE A 187 5.48 -16.37 9.26
C PHE A 187 6.42 -16.31 8.07
N THR A 188 5.87 -16.24 6.87
CA THR A 188 6.67 -16.08 5.65
C THR A 188 6.77 -14.60 5.29
N THR A 189 7.94 -14.16 4.84
CA THR A 189 8.11 -12.84 4.23
C THR A 189 8.59 -12.99 2.80
N VAL A 190 8.10 -12.11 1.93
CA VAL A 190 8.56 -12.03 0.54
C VAL A 190 8.85 -10.57 0.21
N ASN A 191 10.06 -10.30 -0.29
CA ASN A 191 10.39 -9.05 -0.96
C ASN A 191 10.36 -9.25 -2.47
N MET A 192 9.60 -8.41 -3.18
CA MET A 192 9.44 -8.45 -4.62
C MET A 192 9.74 -7.07 -5.21
N ASP A 193 10.83 -6.96 -5.97
CA ASP A 193 11.28 -5.69 -6.53
C ASP A 193 12.10 -5.90 -7.81
N MET A 194 12.27 -4.85 -8.62
CA MET A 194 13.11 -4.89 -9.83
C MET A 194 14.59 -5.02 -9.47
N ILE A 195 14.98 -4.51 -8.30
CA ILE A 195 16.34 -4.53 -7.77
C ILE A 195 16.30 -4.89 -6.28
N GLN A 196 17.28 -5.67 -5.80
CA GLN A 196 17.37 -5.98 -4.37
C GLN A 196 18.06 -4.83 -3.63
N HIS A 197 17.32 -4.21 -2.70
CA HIS A 197 17.80 -3.12 -1.86
C HIS A 197 18.19 -3.61 -0.46
N TYR A 198 19.07 -2.87 0.22
CA TYR A 198 19.52 -3.19 1.57
C TYR A 198 18.36 -3.24 2.59
N ARG A 199 17.45 -2.27 2.58
CA ARG A 199 16.37 -2.16 3.58
C ARG A 199 15.36 -3.30 3.47
N PRO A 200 14.81 -3.66 2.29
CA PRO A 200 13.94 -4.82 2.19
C PRO A 200 14.66 -6.14 2.49
N LEU A 201 15.91 -6.31 2.03
CA LEU A 201 16.68 -7.51 2.33
C LEU A 201 16.85 -7.71 3.85
N THR A 202 17.19 -6.64 4.57
CA THR A 202 17.41 -6.73 6.02
C THR A 202 16.11 -6.75 6.82
N ASN A 203 15.20 -5.83 6.54
CA ASN A 203 14.04 -5.56 7.40
C ASN A 203 12.79 -6.35 7.01
N VAL A 204 12.77 -6.98 5.83
CA VAL A 204 11.69 -7.89 5.41
C VAL A 204 12.18 -9.33 5.36
N VAL A 205 13.34 -9.60 4.73
CA VAL A 205 13.75 -10.97 4.42
C VAL A 205 14.54 -11.62 5.56
N THR A 206 15.62 -11.01 6.07
CA THR A 206 16.57 -11.74 6.93
C THR A 206 16.32 -11.63 8.44
N ARG A 207 15.91 -10.46 8.95
CA ARG A 207 15.73 -10.24 10.40
C ARG A 207 14.38 -10.70 10.96
N PRO A 208 13.24 -10.53 10.26
CA PRO A 208 11.92 -10.76 10.88
C PRO A 208 11.58 -12.22 11.14
N THR A 209 12.03 -13.13 10.26
CA THR A 209 11.66 -14.55 10.21
C THR A 209 12.79 -15.36 9.57
N THR A 210 12.77 -16.69 9.75
CA THR A 210 13.63 -17.64 9.03
C THR A 210 13.11 -18.01 7.64
N HIS A 211 11.85 -17.68 7.33
CA HIS A 211 11.19 -17.99 6.05
C HIS A 211 11.05 -16.74 5.18
N GLY A 212 12.19 -16.11 4.86
CA GLY A 212 12.25 -14.92 4.02
C GLY A 212 12.69 -15.24 2.60
N TYR A 213 12.01 -14.67 1.60
CA TYR A 213 12.31 -14.85 0.18
C TYR A 213 12.47 -13.52 -0.54
N SER A 214 13.42 -13.46 -1.46
CA SER A 214 13.57 -12.36 -2.42
C SER A 214 13.23 -12.86 -3.82
N VAL A 215 12.37 -12.12 -4.52
CA VAL A 215 12.05 -12.34 -5.93
C VAL A 215 12.41 -11.06 -6.69
N THR A 216 13.26 -11.18 -7.70
CA THR A 216 13.73 -10.04 -8.50
C THR A 216 13.13 -10.09 -9.90
N GLY A 217 12.57 -8.97 -10.36
CA GLY A 217 12.02 -8.85 -11.71
C GLY A 217 11.05 -7.68 -11.85
N HIS A 218 10.41 -7.57 -13.02
CA HIS A 218 9.36 -6.57 -13.26
C HIS A 218 8.05 -6.97 -12.58
N HIS A 219 7.38 -6.01 -11.94
CA HIS A 219 6.13 -6.24 -11.21
C HIS A 219 5.03 -6.77 -12.15
N GLU A 220 5.02 -6.27 -13.39
CA GLU A 220 4.13 -6.61 -14.49
C GLU A 220 4.21 -8.08 -14.90
N ILE A 221 5.29 -8.76 -14.51
CA ILE A 221 5.48 -10.19 -14.74
C ILE A 221 5.25 -10.97 -13.45
N MET A 222 5.91 -10.55 -12.37
CA MET A 222 5.93 -11.31 -11.12
C MET A 222 4.56 -11.36 -10.42
N LEU A 223 3.80 -10.25 -10.36
CA LEU A 223 2.51 -10.22 -9.68
C LEU A 223 1.45 -11.07 -10.41
N PRO A 224 1.28 -10.99 -11.75
CA PRO A 224 0.39 -11.91 -12.46
C PRO A 224 0.78 -13.38 -12.28
N LEU A 225 2.07 -13.72 -12.36
CA LEU A 225 2.54 -15.08 -12.17
C LEU A 225 2.30 -15.58 -10.74
N LEU A 226 2.57 -14.74 -9.73
CA LEU A 226 2.26 -15.05 -8.33
C LEU A 226 0.78 -15.34 -8.15
N ARG A 227 -0.09 -14.46 -8.68
CA ARG A 227 -1.54 -14.67 -8.64
C ARG A 227 -1.91 -16.02 -9.25
N LEU A 228 -1.46 -16.32 -10.48
CA LEU A 228 -1.77 -17.59 -11.15
C LEU A 228 -1.25 -18.80 -10.38
N GLY A 229 -0.03 -18.72 -9.82
CA GLY A 229 0.55 -19.78 -9.00
C GLY A 229 -0.27 -20.06 -7.74
N ILE A 230 -0.73 -19.01 -7.03
CA ILE A 230 -1.62 -19.15 -5.88
C ILE A 230 -2.92 -19.84 -6.30
N LEU A 231 -3.56 -19.36 -7.38
CA LEU A 231 -4.84 -19.90 -7.84
C LEU A 231 -4.74 -21.37 -8.26
N SER A 232 -3.67 -21.76 -8.95
CA SER A 232 -3.43 -23.15 -9.35
C SER A 232 -3.36 -24.08 -8.13
N LYS A 233 -2.65 -23.69 -7.07
CA LYS A 233 -2.53 -24.49 -5.85
C LYS A 233 -3.82 -24.56 -5.03
N LEU A 234 -4.63 -23.51 -5.03
CA LEU A 234 -5.93 -23.53 -4.35
C LEU A 234 -6.96 -24.41 -5.08
N THR A 235 -6.96 -24.42 -6.41
CA THR A 235 -7.85 -25.29 -7.20
C THR A 235 -7.46 -26.76 -7.03
N SER A 236 -6.16 -27.09 -7.05
CA SER A 236 -5.67 -28.46 -6.88
C SER A 236 -5.94 -29.07 -5.50
N LYS A 237 -6.24 -28.26 -4.46
CA LYS A 237 -6.63 -28.76 -3.13
C LYS A 237 -8.13 -29.05 -3.00
N ARG A 238 -8.93 -28.69 -4.01
CA ARG A 238 -10.39 -28.92 -4.05
C ARG A 238 -10.79 -30.10 -4.93
N SER A 239 -9.84 -30.72 -5.64
CA SER A 239 -9.96 -31.97 -6.40
C SER A 239 -9.37 -33.12 -5.61
#